data_AF-A0AB39KUH9-F1
#
_entry.id   AF-A0AB39KUH9-F1
#
_cell.length_a   1.000
_cell.length_b   1.000
_cell.length_c   1.000
_cell.angle_alpha   90.00
_cell.angle_beta   90.00
_cell.angle_gamma   90.00
#
_symmetry.space_group_name_H-M   'P 1'
#
loop_
_entity.id
_entity.type
_entity.pdbx_description
1 polymer ?
#
loop_
_entity_poly.entity_id
_entity_poly.type
_entity_poly.pdbx_seq_one_letter_code
_entity_poly.pdbx_strand_id
1 'polypeptide(L)'
;MSTPVASPAPPPLIWLTRIGWSLLVLLCLGVAAYSARYLLHPPQTPAQALGNPLGVPWLVVHVAGSVVALALGAAQFIPGWRRGGNSPHRWIGRTYVVCCLIGGAAGLILALGSSAGPIATAGFGALAVLWIAVNILGWRAAMQGRFAEHRRWMIRSWALTLAAVTLRLYLPTVMILGLPFVPWYRAIAFLCWVPNLTAAELWLRRNAPRLQAR
;
A
#
# COMPACT_ATOMS: atom_id res chain seq x y z
N MET A 1 33.41 -30.97 38.17
CA MET A 1 33.21 -30.04 37.03
C MET A 1 31.80 -30.23 36.51
N SER A 2 30.89 -29.32 36.84
CA SER A 2 29.50 -29.32 36.36
C SER A 2 29.42 -28.55 35.04
N THR A 3 28.96 -29.22 33.97
CA THR A 3 28.69 -28.58 32.68
C THR A 3 27.51 -27.61 32.80
N PRO A 4 27.61 -26.37 32.30
CA PRO A 4 26.50 -25.43 32.36
C PRO A 4 25.38 -25.92 31.43
N VAL A 5 24.18 -26.07 31.98
CA VAL A 5 22.96 -26.34 31.22
C VAL A 5 22.67 -25.10 30.37
N ALA A 6 22.77 -25.23 29.04
CA ALA A 6 22.42 -24.17 28.12
C ALA A 6 20.95 -23.77 28.32
N SER A 7 20.70 -22.49 28.58
CA SER A 7 19.35 -21.96 28.72
C SER A 7 18.56 -22.16 27.42
N PRO A 8 17.27 -22.56 27.47
CA PRO A 8 16.47 -22.72 26.28
C PRO A 8 16.34 -21.37 25.54
N ALA A 9 16.52 -21.39 24.22
CA ALA A 9 16.32 -20.22 23.38
C ALA A 9 14.90 -19.65 23.59
N PRO A 10 14.72 -18.32 23.69
CA PRO A 10 13.40 -17.74 23.90
C PRO A 10 12.47 -18.15 22.74
N PRO A 11 11.18 -18.44 23.01
CA PRO A 11 10.24 -18.78 21.97
C PRO A 11 10.19 -17.65 20.93
N PRO A 12 10.06 -17.97 19.63
CA PRO A 12 10.02 -16.95 18.59
C PRO A 12 8.89 -15.95 18.90
N LEU A 13 9.14 -14.67 18.62
CA LEU A 13 8.30 -13.48 18.93
C LEU A 13 6.95 -13.45 18.17
N ILE A 14 6.24 -14.57 18.13
CA ILE A 14 4.98 -14.77 17.40
C ILE A 14 3.92 -13.77 17.88
N TRP A 15 3.89 -13.45 19.17
CA TRP A 15 2.94 -12.49 19.73
C TRP A 15 3.18 -11.05 19.24
N LEU A 16 4.44 -10.59 19.15
CA LEU A 16 4.77 -9.29 18.57
C LEU A 16 4.36 -9.20 17.10
N THR A 17 4.59 -10.28 16.34
CA THR A 17 4.16 -10.31 14.93
C THR A 17 2.64 -10.26 14.78
N ARG A 18 1.89 -10.90 15.69
CA ARG A 18 0.42 -10.84 15.70
C ARG A 18 -0.08 -9.45 16.06
N ILE A 19 0.46 -8.82 17.10
CA ILE A 19 0.10 -7.46 17.50
C ILE A 19 0.39 -6.47 16.38
N GLY A 20 1.61 -6.52 15.80
CA GLY A 20 1.99 -5.65 14.69
C GLY A 20 1.07 -5.83 13.47
N TRP A 21 0.69 -7.06 13.16
CA TRP A 21 -0.25 -7.35 12.06
C TRP A 21 -1.66 -6.81 12.34
N SER A 22 -2.17 -7.01 13.56
CA SER A 22 -3.48 -6.48 13.97
C SER A 22 -3.50 -4.95 13.91
N LEU A 23 -2.44 -4.30 14.39
CA LEU A 23 -2.31 -2.84 14.33
C LEU A 23 -2.29 -2.35 12.87
N LEU A 24 -1.54 -3.03 12.00
CA LEU A 24 -1.51 -2.70 10.57
C LEU A 24 -2.90 -2.81 9.93
N VAL A 25 -3.63 -3.90 10.19
CA VAL A 25 -5.00 -4.09 9.69
C VAL A 25 -5.92 -2.98 10.18
N LEU A 26 -5.88 -2.65 11.48
CA LEU A 26 -6.68 -1.56 12.04
C LEU A 26 -6.35 -0.22 11.40
N LEU A 27 -5.07 0.09 11.17
CA LEU A 27 -4.66 1.31 10.47
C LEU A 27 -5.17 1.32 9.03
N CYS A 28 -5.05 0.22 8.29
CA CYS A 28 -5.57 0.10 6.93
C CYS A 28 -7.08 0.33 6.87
N LEU A 29 -7.84 -0.31 7.76
CA LEU A 29 -9.30 -0.17 7.83
C LEU A 29 -9.71 1.24 8.27
N GLY A 30 -9.04 1.81 9.27
CA GLY A 30 -9.29 3.19 9.73
C GLY A 30 -9.02 4.21 8.63
N VAL A 31 -7.91 4.05 7.90
CA VAL A 31 -7.57 4.89 6.75
C VAL A 31 -8.59 4.73 5.61
N ALA A 32 -9.01 3.51 5.31
CA ALA A 32 -10.03 3.25 4.30
C ALA A 32 -11.36 3.90 4.68
N ALA A 33 -11.82 3.71 5.91
CA ALA A 33 -13.06 4.29 6.44
C ALA A 33 -13.00 5.83 6.44
N TYR A 34 -11.91 6.41 6.94
CA TYR A 34 -11.69 7.86 6.90
C TYR A 34 -11.79 8.37 5.46
N SER A 35 -11.16 7.69 4.51
CA SER A 35 -11.12 8.11 3.10
C SER A 35 -12.44 7.90 2.36
N ALA A 36 -13.26 6.93 2.79
CA ALA A 36 -14.57 6.64 2.20
C ALA A 36 -15.55 7.82 2.31
N ARG A 37 -15.28 8.83 3.17
CA ARG A 37 -16.05 10.08 3.20
C ARG A 37 -16.16 10.78 1.83
N TYR A 38 -15.15 10.65 0.96
CA TYR A 38 -15.18 11.22 -0.40
C TYR A 38 -16.10 10.46 -1.35
N LEU A 39 -16.52 9.24 -0.99
CA LEU A 39 -17.52 8.47 -1.74
C LEU A 39 -18.93 8.82 -1.25
N LEU A 40 -19.09 9.08 0.04
CA LEU A 40 -20.37 9.49 0.65
C LEU A 40 -20.72 10.95 0.32
N HIS A 41 -19.70 11.81 0.28
CA HIS A 41 -19.83 13.23 -0.03
C HIS A 41 -18.82 13.59 -1.13
N PRO A 42 -19.12 13.25 -2.39
CA PRO A 42 -18.20 13.46 -3.50
C PRO A 42 -17.99 14.95 -3.79
N PRO A 43 -16.73 15.39 -4.00
CA PRO A 43 -16.42 16.77 -4.30
C PRO A 43 -17.06 17.18 -5.64
N GLN A 44 -17.69 18.34 -5.65
CA GLN A 44 -18.28 18.96 -6.84
C GLN A 44 -17.37 20.04 -7.43
N THR A 45 -16.39 20.53 -6.67
CA THR A 45 -15.45 21.57 -7.11
C THR A 45 -14.00 21.19 -6.82
N PRO A 46 -13.02 21.76 -7.54
CA PRO A 46 -11.60 21.61 -7.24
C PRO A 46 -11.23 21.96 -5.80
N ALA A 47 -11.85 22.99 -5.22
CA ALA A 47 -11.62 23.38 -3.83
C ALA A 47 -11.99 22.25 -2.85
N GLN A 48 -13.12 21.57 -3.08
CA GLN A 48 -13.52 20.39 -2.31
C GLN A 48 -12.63 19.17 -2.59
N ALA A 49 -12.03 19.10 -3.78
CA ALA A 49 -11.09 18.06 -4.19
C ALA A 49 -9.62 18.42 -3.86
N LEU A 50 -9.37 18.94 -2.65
CA LEU A 50 -8.04 19.28 -2.14
C LEU A 50 -7.32 20.37 -2.96
N GLY A 51 -8.07 21.26 -3.62
CA GLY A 51 -7.54 22.32 -4.48
C GLY A 51 -6.95 21.80 -5.79
N ASN A 52 -7.21 20.55 -6.17
CA ASN A 52 -6.71 19.97 -7.41
C ASN A 52 -7.67 20.28 -8.58
N PRO A 53 -7.23 20.98 -9.65
CA PRO A 53 -8.07 21.27 -10.82
C PRO A 53 -8.56 20.01 -11.54
N LEU A 54 -7.81 18.90 -11.47
CA LEU A 54 -8.20 17.59 -11.99
C LEU A 54 -8.88 16.72 -10.91
N GLY A 55 -9.25 17.30 -9.77
CA GLY A 55 -9.79 16.58 -8.64
C GLY A 55 -11.19 16.00 -8.87
N VAL A 56 -12.01 16.65 -9.70
CA VAL A 56 -13.35 16.19 -10.07
C VAL A 56 -13.31 15.62 -11.49
N PRO A 57 -13.71 14.36 -11.74
CA PRO A 57 -14.19 13.34 -10.80
C PRO A 57 -13.08 12.44 -10.23
N TRP A 58 -11.83 12.67 -10.61
CA TRP A 58 -10.75 11.69 -10.45
C TRP A 58 -10.41 11.36 -8.99
N LEU A 59 -10.67 12.25 -8.03
CA LEU A 59 -10.52 11.95 -6.60
C LEU A 59 -11.47 10.84 -6.16
N VAL A 60 -12.73 10.87 -6.62
CA VAL A 60 -13.71 9.84 -6.30
C VAL A 60 -13.29 8.50 -6.90
N VAL A 61 -12.87 8.48 -8.16
CA VAL A 61 -12.41 7.27 -8.85
C VAL A 61 -11.17 6.69 -8.16
N HIS A 62 -10.21 7.55 -7.81
CA HIS A 62 -9.01 7.15 -7.07
C HIS A 62 -9.38 6.53 -5.71
N VAL A 63 -10.22 7.21 -4.93
CA VAL A 63 -10.64 6.74 -3.60
C VAL A 63 -11.40 5.42 -3.72
N ALA A 64 -12.34 5.30 -4.66
CA ALA A 64 -13.15 4.09 -4.83
C ALA A 64 -12.30 2.84 -5.07
N GLY A 65 -11.29 2.93 -5.95
CA GLY A 65 -10.33 1.84 -6.14
C GLY A 65 -9.43 1.65 -4.90
N SER A 66 -8.87 2.73 -4.37
CA SER A 66 -7.82 2.65 -3.36
C SER A 66 -8.31 2.16 -1.99
N VAL A 67 -9.53 2.50 -1.57
CA VAL A 67 -10.07 2.03 -0.27
C VAL A 67 -10.32 0.53 -0.29
N VAL A 68 -10.84 -0.01 -1.40
CA VAL A 68 -11.04 -1.44 -1.57
C VAL A 68 -9.70 -2.16 -1.64
N ALA A 69 -8.74 -1.64 -2.41
CA ALA A 69 -7.39 -2.20 -2.48
C ALA A 69 -6.73 -2.24 -1.09
N LEU A 70 -6.81 -1.17 -0.30
CA LEU A 70 -6.22 -1.11 1.02
C LEU A 70 -6.88 -2.09 2.02
N ALA A 71 -8.22 -2.19 2.00
CA ALA A 71 -8.95 -3.11 2.86
C ALA A 71 -8.67 -4.58 2.52
N LEU A 72 -8.63 -4.92 1.23
CA LEU A 72 -8.40 -6.30 0.78
C LEU A 72 -6.93 -6.72 0.84
N GLY A 73 -6.00 -5.79 0.71
CA GLY A 73 -4.58 -6.12 0.57
C GLY A 73 -3.98 -6.78 1.82
N ALA A 74 -4.40 -6.42 3.03
CA ALA A 74 -3.96 -7.11 4.23
C ALA A 74 -4.52 -8.55 4.29
N ALA A 75 -5.76 -8.75 3.86
CA ALA A 75 -6.39 -10.07 3.85
C ALA A 75 -5.66 -11.07 2.94
N GLN A 76 -4.95 -10.58 1.90
CA GLN A 76 -4.16 -11.42 0.99
C GLN A 76 -3.04 -12.20 1.70
N PHE A 77 -2.50 -11.71 2.80
CA PHE A 77 -1.35 -12.31 3.49
C PHE A 77 -1.71 -13.34 4.55
N ILE A 78 -3.00 -13.59 4.77
CA ILE A 78 -3.50 -14.60 5.71
C ILE A 78 -3.26 -16.01 5.11
N PRO A 79 -2.42 -16.87 5.74
CA PRO A 79 -2.07 -18.17 5.17
C PRO A 79 -3.27 -19.12 5.01
N GLY A 80 -4.27 -19.01 5.89
CA GLY A 80 -5.45 -19.86 5.90
C GLY A 80 -6.31 -19.75 4.64
N TRP A 81 -6.31 -18.59 3.97
CA TRP A 81 -7.19 -18.32 2.84
C TRP A 81 -6.64 -18.81 1.50
N ARG A 82 -5.38 -19.27 1.46
CA ARG A 82 -4.66 -19.67 0.24
C ARG A 82 -4.74 -21.17 -0.08
N ARG A 83 -5.48 -21.97 0.70
CA ARG A 83 -5.58 -23.44 0.53
C ARG A 83 -6.78 -23.81 -0.37
N GLY A 84 -6.56 -24.67 -1.37
CA GLY A 84 -7.61 -25.26 -2.23
C GLY A 84 -7.77 -24.67 -3.65
N GLY A 85 -8.46 -25.41 -4.54
CA GLY A 85 -8.61 -25.08 -5.98
C GLY A 85 -9.54 -23.89 -6.30
N ASN A 86 -10.57 -23.65 -5.48
CA ASN A 86 -11.48 -22.50 -5.53
C ASN A 86 -11.20 -21.50 -4.39
N SER A 87 -9.92 -21.22 -4.15
CA SER A 87 -9.52 -20.40 -3.01
C SER A 87 -10.07 -18.96 -3.11
N PRO A 88 -10.74 -18.45 -2.06
CA PRO A 88 -11.16 -17.04 -1.95
C PRO A 88 -10.03 -16.04 -2.26
N HIS A 89 -8.78 -16.44 -2.01
CA HIS A 89 -7.59 -15.68 -2.40
C HIS A 89 -7.60 -15.24 -3.87
N ARG A 90 -8.05 -16.11 -4.78
CA ARG A 90 -8.07 -15.80 -6.22
C ARG A 90 -8.99 -14.62 -6.49
N TRP A 91 -10.26 -14.72 -6.10
CA TRP A 91 -11.25 -13.66 -6.32
C TRP A 91 -10.88 -12.35 -5.61
N ILE A 92 -10.50 -12.42 -4.33
CA ILE A 92 -10.05 -11.23 -3.59
C ILE A 92 -8.81 -10.63 -4.28
N GLY A 93 -7.92 -11.45 -4.82
CA GLY A 93 -6.72 -11.02 -5.53
C GLY A 93 -7.04 -10.31 -6.84
N ARG A 94 -8.03 -10.81 -7.59
CA ARG A 94 -8.54 -10.15 -8.81
C ARG A 94 -9.13 -8.79 -8.48
N THR A 95 -10.02 -8.73 -7.49
CA THR A 95 -10.62 -7.47 -7.06
C THR A 95 -9.56 -6.48 -6.59
N TYR A 96 -8.60 -6.93 -5.76
CA TYR A 96 -7.47 -6.11 -5.31
C TYR A 96 -6.70 -5.50 -6.49
N VAL A 97 -6.27 -6.31 -7.46
CA VAL A 97 -5.48 -5.83 -8.61
C VAL A 97 -6.28 -4.84 -9.44
N VAL A 98 -7.52 -5.14 -9.79
CA VAL A 98 -8.39 -4.24 -10.58
C VAL A 98 -8.56 -2.90 -9.86
N CYS A 99 -8.85 -2.94 -8.56
CA CYS A 99 -8.95 -1.74 -7.73
C CYS A 99 -7.64 -0.94 -7.66
N CYS A 100 -6.48 -1.61 -7.60
CA CYS A 100 -5.19 -0.93 -7.68
C CYS A 100 -4.97 -0.25 -9.04
N LEU A 101 -5.39 -0.86 -10.15
CA LEU A 101 -5.22 -0.27 -11.48
C LEU A 101 -6.13 0.94 -11.67
N ILE A 102 -7.40 0.85 -11.26
CA ILE A 102 -8.35 1.97 -11.29
C ILE A 102 -7.85 3.12 -10.39
N GLY A 103 -7.51 2.78 -9.14
CA GLY A 103 -6.99 3.73 -8.16
C GLY A 103 -5.70 4.38 -8.63
N GLY A 104 -4.77 3.60 -9.18
CA GLY A 104 -3.48 4.07 -9.68
C GLY A 104 -3.62 4.98 -10.89
N ALA A 105 -4.46 4.63 -11.87
CA ALA A 105 -4.68 5.44 -13.06
C ALA A 105 -5.30 6.81 -12.70
N ALA A 106 -6.33 6.81 -11.85
CA ALA A 106 -6.92 8.05 -11.34
C ALA A 106 -5.92 8.84 -10.48
N GLY A 107 -5.10 8.16 -9.67
CA GLY A 107 -4.04 8.77 -8.87
C GLY A 107 -2.96 9.45 -9.72
N LEU A 108 -2.62 8.87 -10.88
CA LEU A 108 -1.70 9.48 -11.84
C LEU A 108 -2.27 10.77 -12.42
N ILE A 109 -3.55 10.77 -12.80
CA ILE A 109 -4.24 11.98 -13.28
C ILE A 109 -4.26 13.06 -12.20
N LEU A 110 -4.56 12.69 -10.95
CA LEU A 110 -4.51 13.62 -9.81
C LEU A 110 -3.10 14.18 -9.59
N ALA A 111 -2.06 13.38 -9.74
CA ALA A 111 -0.68 13.85 -9.58
C ALA A 111 -0.32 14.96 -10.58
N LEU A 112 -0.80 14.86 -11.82
CA LEU A 112 -0.60 15.89 -12.85
C LEU A 112 -1.29 17.22 -12.51
N GLY A 113 -2.40 17.16 -11.75
CA GLY A 113 -3.11 18.34 -11.24
C GLY A 113 -2.63 18.83 -9.87
N SER A 114 -1.48 18.39 -9.37
CA SER A 114 -1.06 18.76 -8.01
C SER A 114 -0.82 20.27 -7.86
N SER A 115 -1.58 20.91 -6.97
CA SER A 115 -1.39 22.33 -6.59
C SER A 115 -0.11 22.58 -5.79
N ALA A 116 0.56 21.53 -5.28
CA ALA A 116 1.83 21.63 -4.58
C ALA A 116 3.06 21.73 -5.51
N GLY A 117 2.84 21.74 -6.83
CA GLY A 117 3.88 21.95 -7.84
C GLY A 117 4.64 20.68 -8.24
N PRO A 118 5.68 20.81 -9.09
CA PRO A 118 6.26 19.71 -9.85
C PRO A 118 6.90 18.62 -8.98
N ILE A 119 7.41 18.97 -7.79
CA ILE A 119 7.99 17.99 -6.86
C ILE A 119 6.93 17.02 -6.35
N ALA A 120 5.76 17.52 -5.98
CA ALA A 120 4.65 16.67 -5.53
C ALA A 120 4.09 15.84 -6.70
N THR A 121 3.98 16.44 -7.89
CA THR A 121 3.62 15.72 -9.12
C THR A 121 4.56 14.57 -9.41
N ALA A 122 5.87 14.78 -9.30
CA ALA A 122 6.86 13.72 -9.51
C ALA A 122 6.75 12.61 -8.46
N GLY A 123 6.61 12.96 -7.17
CA GLY A 123 6.51 11.97 -6.08
C GLY A 123 5.27 11.07 -6.18
N PHE A 124 4.09 11.68 -6.31
CA PHE A 124 2.83 10.92 -6.45
C PHE A 124 2.67 10.28 -7.82
N GLY A 125 3.17 10.93 -8.89
CA GLY A 125 3.15 10.38 -10.24
C GLY A 125 4.02 9.13 -10.36
N ALA A 126 5.25 9.17 -9.82
CA ALA A 126 6.12 8.00 -9.77
C ALA A 126 5.51 6.86 -8.96
N LEU A 127 4.90 7.17 -7.80
CA LEU A 127 4.15 6.18 -7.02
C LEU A 127 3.04 5.54 -7.87
N ALA A 128 2.22 6.34 -8.55
CA ALA A 128 1.11 5.83 -9.36
C ALA A 128 1.61 4.91 -10.49
N VAL A 129 2.64 5.33 -11.24
CA VAL A 129 3.25 4.53 -12.32
C VAL A 129 3.80 3.21 -11.78
N LEU A 130 4.59 3.26 -10.70
CA LEU A 130 5.14 2.06 -10.09
C LEU A 130 4.05 1.13 -9.59
N TRP A 131 3.01 1.68 -8.94
CA TRP A 131 1.91 0.89 -8.40
C TRP A 131 1.10 0.19 -9.49
N ILE A 132 0.82 0.88 -10.60
CA ILE A 132 0.21 0.25 -11.79
C ILE A 132 1.12 -0.85 -12.32
N ALA A 133 2.41 -0.55 -12.55
CA ALA A 133 3.36 -1.48 -13.15
C ALA A 133 3.49 -2.78 -12.34
N VAL A 134 3.70 -2.70 -11.02
CA VAL A 134 3.87 -3.91 -10.19
C VAL A 134 2.60 -4.75 -10.13
N ASN A 135 1.42 -4.13 -10.20
CA ASN A 135 0.15 -4.86 -10.25
C ASN A 135 -0.06 -5.57 -11.60
N ILE A 136 0.25 -4.92 -12.72
CA ILE A 136 0.23 -5.55 -14.05
C ILE A 136 1.22 -6.72 -14.11
N LEU A 137 2.46 -6.51 -13.67
CA LEU A 137 3.50 -7.54 -13.70
C LEU A 137 3.14 -8.74 -12.81
N GLY A 138 2.62 -8.48 -11.61
CA GLY A 138 2.14 -9.53 -10.73
C GLY A 138 0.95 -10.30 -11.28
N TRP A 139 0.01 -9.61 -11.93
CA TRP A 139 -1.13 -10.24 -12.60
C TRP A 139 -0.67 -11.14 -13.75
N ARG A 140 0.20 -10.63 -14.63
CA ARG A 140 0.78 -11.41 -15.75
C ARG A 140 1.53 -12.63 -15.26
N ALA A 141 2.35 -12.50 -14.22
CA ALA A 141 3.06 -13.62 -13.62
C ALA A 141 2.11 -14.70 -13.09
N ALA A 142 0.99 -14.31 -12.47
CA ALA A 142 -0.04 -15.26 -12.02
C ALA A 142 -0.73 -15.99 -13.18
N MET A 143 -1.10 -15.26 -14.24
CA MET A 143 -1.71 -15.87 -15.44
C MET A 143 -0.78 -16.86 -16.14
N GLN A 144 0.53 -16.62 -16.08
CA GLN A 144 1.57 -17.48 -16.66
C GLN A 144 2.00 -18.61 -15.71
N GLY A 145 1.34 -18.78 -14.56
CA GLY A 145 1.71 -19.80 -13.56
C GLY A 145 3.04 -19.54 -12.84
N ARG A 146 3.67 -18.37 -13.04
CA ARG A 146 4.94 -17.98 -12.41
C ARG A 146 4.69 -17.43 -10.99
N PHE A 147 4.23 -18.29 -10.09
CA PHE A 147 3.75 -17.88 -8.76
C PHE A 147 4.82 -17.29 -7.84
N ALA A 148 6.06 -17.77 -7.94
CA ALA A 148 7.19 -17.18 -7.20
C ALA A 148 7.40 -15.71 -7.59
N GLU A 149 7.35 -15.40 -8.89
CA GLU A 149 7.46 -14.03 -9.39
C GLU A 149 6.23 -13.19 -9.03
N HIS A 150 5.02 -13.74 -9.20
CA HIS A 150 3.78 -13.10 -8.76
C HIS A 150 3.87 -12.64 -7.31
N ARG A 151 4.33 -13.51 -6.40
CA ARG A 151 4.50 -13.17 -4.99
C ARG A 151 5.45 -12.00 -4.78
N ARG A 152 6.58 -11.94 -5.50
CA ARG A 152 7.53 -10.82 -5.42
C ARG A 152 6.88 -9.51 -5.87
N TRP A 153 6.10 -9.53 -6.95
CA TRP A 153 5.36 -8.36 -7.40
C TRP A 153 4.26 -7.94 -6.44
N MET A 154 3.53 -8.88 -5.83
CA MET A 154 2.47 -8.55 -4.87
C MET A 154 3.01 -7.99 -3.55
N ILE A 155 4.22 -8.36 -3.14
CA ILE A 155 4.88 -7.74 -1.99
C ILE A 155 5.20 -6.26 -2.29
N ARG A 156 5.69 -5.95 -3.49
CA ARG A 156 5.93 -4.56 -3.92
C ARG A 156 4.64 -3.77 -4.06
N SER A 157 3.60 -4.39 -4.65
CA SER A 157 2.26 -3.81 -4.73
C SER A 157 1.75 -3.44 -3.34
N TRP A 158 1.82 -4.36 -2.37
CA TRP A 158 1.36 -4.09 -1.01
C TRP A 158 2.16 -2.98 -0.33
N ALA A 159 3.48 -2.95 -0.50
CA ALA A 159 4.33 -1.89 0.04
C ALA A 159 3.95 -0.50 -0.51
N LEU A 160 3.64 -0.40 -1.80
CA LEU A 160 3.17 0.84 -2.41
C LEU A 160 1.74 1.20 -1.96
N THR A 161 0.85 0.23 -1.79
CA THR A 161 -0.50 0.45 -1.24
C THR A 161 -0.45 1.04 0.18
N LEU A 162 0.52 0.63 1.01
CA LEU A 162 0.74 1.18 2.35
C LEU A 162 1.17 2.66 2.37
N ALA A 163 1.46 3.24 1.21
CA ALA A 163 1.67 4.68 1.11
C ALA A 163 0.45 5.49 1.57
N ALA A 164 -0.76 4.96 1.36
CA ALA A 164 -1.99 5.59 1.85
C ALA A 164 -2.01 5.74 3.38
N VAL A 165 -1.49 4.75 4.10
CA VAL A 165 -1.38 4.75 5.57
C VAL A 165 -0.28 5.70 6.01
N THR A 166 0.91 5.56 5.42
CA THR A 166 2.11 6.34 5.78
C THR A 166 1.89 7.84 5.57
N LEU A 167 1.27 8.20 4.43
CA LEU A 167 0.84 9.58 4.14
C LEU A 167 -0.05 10.15 5.26
N ARG A 168 -1.01 9.36 5.75
CA ARG A 168 -1.96 9.77 6.79
C ARG A 168 -1.38 9.78 8.21
N LEU A 169 -0.20 9.22 8.40
CA LEU A 169 0.57 9.40 9.64
C LEU A 169 1.41 10.68 9.56
N TYR A 170 2.00 10.98 8.41
CA TYR A 170 2.85 12.16 8.25
C TYR A 170 2.07 13.47 8.17
N LEU A 171 0.95 13.54 7.46
CA LEU A 171 0.21 14.81 7.29
C LEU A 171 -0.25 15.42 8.63
N PRO A 172 -0.90 14.67 9.55
CA PRO A 172 -1.26 15.22 10.87
C PRO A 172 -0.04 15.62 11.69
N THR A 173 1.06 14.87 11.59
CA THR A 173 2.31 15.18 12.31
C THR A 173 2.87 16.54 11.91
N VAL A 174 2.89 16.87 10.61
CA VAL A 174 3.29 18.20 10.12
C VAL A 174 2.40 19.30 10.71
N MET A 175 1.08 19.07 10.76
CA MET A 175 0.13 20.04 11.31
C MET A 175 0.30 20.24 12.81
N ILE A 176 0.45 19.16 13.59
CA ILE A 176 0.62 19.20 15.04
C ILE A 176 1.91 19.92 15.43
N LEU A 177 2.99 19.70 14.67
CA LEU A 177 4.29 20.33 14.92
C LEU A 177 4.38 21.76 14.37
N GLY A 178 3.33 22.29 13.74
CA GLY A 178 3.34 23.65 13.17
C GLY A 178 4.32 23.82 12.02
N LEU A 179 4.66 22.74 11.31
CA LEU A 179 5.64 22.75 10.24
C LEU A 179 5.05 23.34 8.94
N PRO A 180 5.86 23.97 8.07
CA PRO A 180 5.38 24.57 6.83
C PRO A 180 4.82 23.49 5.89
N PHE A 181 3.52 23.57 5.60
CA PHE A 181 2.81 22.48 4.90
C PHE A 181 3.39 22.15 3.52
N VAL A 182 3.61 23.14 2.66
CA VAL A 182 3.98 22.89 1.25
C VAL A 182 5.35 22.19 1.10
N PRO A 183 6.45 22.64 1.74
CA PRO A 183 7.73 21.93 1.69
C PRO A 183 7.63 20.49 2.21
N TRP A 184 6.93 20.29 3.33
CA TRP A 184 6.78 18.95 3.91
C TRP A 184 5.87 18.06 3.08
N TYR A 185 4.79 18.58 2.49
CA TYR A 185 3.91 17.85 1.59
C TYR A 185 4.68 17.33 0.36
N ARG A 186 5.57 18.16 -0.21
CA ARG A 186 6.46 17.77 -1.30
C ARG A 186 7.42 16.64 -0.91
N ALA A 187 8.01 16.70 0.29
CA ALA A 187 8.84 15.61 0.81
C ALA A 187 8.02 14.33 1.05
N ILE A 188 6.84 14.47 1.65
CA ILE A 188 5.91 13.38 1.96
C ILE A 188 5.42 12.67 0.69
N ALA A 189 5.33 13.36 -0.45
CA ALA A 189 5.02 12.75 -1.74
C ALA A 189 5.99 11.62 -2.15
N PHE A 190 7.20 11.60 -1.57
CA PHE A 190 8.16 10.49 -1.68
C PHE A 190 8.22 9.65 -0.41
N LEU A 191 8.28 10.28 0.77
CA LEU A 191 8.43 9.58 2.05
C LEU A 191 7.27 8.64 2.35
N CYS A 192 6.08 8.87 1.79
CA CYS A 192 4.96 7.97 2.01
C CYS A 192 5.17 6.58 1.39
N TRP A 193 6.00 6.42 0.36
CA TRP A 193 6.14 5.15 -0.35
C TRP A 193 7.57 4.63 -0.49
N VAL A 194 8.57 5.52 -0.61
CA VAL A 194 9.98 5.11 -0.77
C VAL A 194 10.47 4.24 0.39
N PRO A 195 10.23 4.58 1.67
CA PRO A 195 10.64 3.73 2.80
C PRO A 195 9.93 2.37 2.78
N ASN A 196 8.64 2.34 2.44
CA ASN A 196 7.86 1.10 2.37
C ASN A 196 8.40 0.15 1.29
N LEU A 197 8.64 0.68 0.09
CA LEU A 197 9.20 -0.10 -1.01
C LEU A 197 10.63 -0.56 -0.70
N THR A 198 11.43 0.29 -0.06
CA THR A 198 12.79 -0.06 0.36
C THR A 198 12.78 -1.21 1.36
N ALA A 199 11.92 -1.15 2.39
CA ALA A 199 11.75 -2.22 3.35
C ALA A 199 11.31 -3.53 2.67
N ALA A 200 10.38 -3.45 1.72
CA ALA A 200 9.93 -4.60 0.94
C ALA A 200 11.07 -5.22 0.10
N GLU A 201 11.88 -4.39 -0.55
CA GLU A 201 13.00 -4.87 -1.38
C GLU A 201 14.11 -5.50 -0.53
N LEU A 202 14.44 -4.91 0.62
CA LEU A 202 15.37 -5.51 1.58
C LEU A 202 14.87 -6.85 2.09
N TRP A 203 13.56 -6.96 2.38
CA TRP A 203 12.95 -8.22 2.79
C TRP A 203 13.01 -9.27 1.67
N LEU A 204 12.71 -8.88 0.43
CA LEU A 204 12.77 -9.76 -0.73
C LEU A 204 14.18 -10.27 -1.00
N ARG A 205 15.20 -9.42 -0.87
CA ARG A 205 16.61 -9.81 -1.03
C ARG A 205 17.05 -10.82 0.02
N ARG A 206 16.67 -10.60 1.29
CA ARG A 206 16.98 -11.52 2.40
C ARG A 206 16.27 -12.88 2.28
N ASN A 207 15.12 -12.93 1.62
CA ASN A 207 14.29 -14.15 1.52
C ASN A 207 14.27 -14.78 0.13
N ALA A 208 15.10 -14.32 -0.81
CA ALA A 208 15.13 -14.80 -2.19
C ALA A 208 15.27 -16.34 -2.31
N PRO A 209 16.16 -17.02 -1.55
CA PRO A 209 16.29 -18.48 -1.63
C PRO A 209 15.01 -19.23 -1.23
N ARG A 210 14.29 -18.73 -0.22
CA ARG A 210 13.06 -19.34 0.29
C ARG A 210 11.85 -19.16 -0.64
N LEU A 211 11.87 -18.10 -1.45
CA LEU A 211 10.79 -17.77 -2.39
C LEU A 211 10.91 -18.53 -3.71
N GLN A 212 12.08 -19.09 -4.03
CA GLN A 212 12.29 -19.93 -5.21
C GLN A 212 11.96 -21.40 -4.96
N ALA A 213 12.06 -21.86 -3.71
CA ALA A 213 11.81 -23.24 -3.31
C ALA A 213 10.32 -23.59 -3.03
N ARG A 214 9.40 -22.63 -3.18
CA ARG A 214 7.96 -22.75 -2.93
C ARG A 214 7.16 -22.31 -4.14
#